data_AF-A0A1I3BKE4-F1
#
_entry.id   AF-A0A1I3BKE4-F1
#
_cell.length_a   1.000
_cell.length_b   1.000
_cell.length_c   1.000
_cell.angle_alpha   90.00
_cell.angle_beta   90.00
_cell.angle_gamma   90.00
#
_symmetry.space_group_name_H-M   'P 1'
#
loop_
_entity.id
_entity.type
_entity.pdbx_description
1 polymer ?
#
loop_
_entity_poly.entity_id
_entity_poly.type
_entity_poly.pdbx_seq_one_letter_code
_entity_poly.pdbx_strand_id
1 'polypeptide(L)'
;MDSLAVSYASELARWGIETTIIVPGAFTKGTNHFAHSGAPADQARAAEYDDGPYVGVLQQALQGLAALEPADADAATVADAIVEVIGMPFGSRPFRTHIDPSQDGCEIVNGVADRMRCEMFRRIGLEDLLHPKISTRVHV
;
A
#
# COMPACT_ATOMS: atom_id res chain seq x y z
N MET A 1 1.89 8.63 0.56
CA MET A 1 0.73 8.46 -0.35
C MET A 1 -0.44 7.77 0.34
N ASP A 2 -0.22 6.72 1.14
CA ASP A 2 -1.30 5.98 1.82
C ASP A 2 -2.26 6.88 2.64
N SER A 3 -1.72 7.69 3.55
CA SER A 3 -2.53 8.58 4.40
C SER A 3 -3.43 9.52 3.60
N LEU A 4 -2.94 10.01 2.46
CA LEU A 4 -3.72 10.87 1.56
C LEU A 4 -4.88 10.11 0.93
N ALA A 5 -4.64 8.88 0.44
CA ALA A 5 -5.68 8.03 -0.12
C ALA A 5 -6.76 7.67 0.92
N VAL A 6 -6.34 7.38 2.15
CA VAL A 6 -7.26 7.10 3.28
C VAL A 6 -8.13 8.33 3.59
N SER A 7 -7.56 9.54 3.63
CA SER A 7 -8.33 10.77 3.82
C SER A 7 -9.34 10.98 2.68
N TYR A 8 -8.90 10.85 1.43
CA TYR A 8 -9.78 11.00 0.27
C TYR A 8 -10.93 9.99 0.26
N ALA A 9 -10.71 8.75 0.70
CA ALA A 9 -11.76 7.74 0.75
C ALA A 9 -13.00 8.22 1.52
N SER A 10 -12.79 8.80 2.71
CA SER A 10 -13.86 9.34 3.54
C SER A 10 -14.43 10.66 3.01
N GLU A 11 -13.59 11.55 2.51
CA GLU A 11 -14.03 12.84 1.96
C GLU A 11 -14.87 12.68 0.69
N LEU A 12 -14.59 11.65 -0.11
CA LEU A 12 -15.27 11.37 -1.37
C LEU A 12 -16.46 10.41 -1.23
N ALA A 13 -16.59 9.70 -0.10
CA ALA A 13 -17.63 8.68 0.11
C ALA A 13 -19.05 9.21 -0.18
N ARG A 14 -19.41 10.40 0.32
CA ARG A 14 -20.73 11.01 0.09
C ARG A 14 -20.98 11.45 -1.35
N TRP A 15 -19.91 11.65 -2.12
CA TRP A 15 -19.97 11.96 -3.55
C TRP A 15 -20.15 10.71 -4.41
N GLY A 16 -20.21 9.52 -3.80
CA GLY A 16 -20.40 8.25 -4.51
C GLY A 16 -19.16 7.78 -5.26
N ILE A 17 -17.97 8.20 -4.81
CA ILE A 17 -16.70 7.73 -5.36
C ILE A 17 -16.13 6.68 -4.40
N GLU A 18 -15.94 5.47 -4.90
CA GLU A 18 -15.34 4.36 -4.16
C GLU A 18 -13.82 4.42 -4.25
N THR A 19 -13.13 4.10 -3.14
CA THR A 19 -11.66 4.06 -3.07
C THR A 19 -11.21 2.65 -2.71
N THR A 20 -10.17 2.19 -3.38
CA THR A 20 -9.45 0.95 -3.09
C THR A 20 -7.96 1.22 -3.19
N ILE A 21 -7.16 0.60 -2.34
CA ILE A 21 -5.70 0.80 -2.27
C ILE A 21 -5.03 -0.53 -2.56
N ILE A 22 -4.27 -0.59 -3.65
CA ILE A 22 -3.41 -1.74 -3.96
C ILE A 22 -2.12 -1.59 -3.16
N VAL A 23 -1.79 -2.62 -2.37
CA VAL A 23 -0.63 -2.64 -1.47
C VAL A 23 0.31 -3.75 -1.94
N PRO A 24 1.15 -3.50 -2.97
CA PRO A 24 2.13 -4.47 -3.41
C PRO A 24 3.31 -4.52 -2.43
N GLY A 25 3.84 -5.72 -2.20
CA GLY A 25 5.13 -5.95 -1.55
C GLY A 25 6.31 -5.72 -2.49
N ALA A 26 7.47 -6.25 -2.13
CA ALA A 26 8.67 -6.16 -2.95
C ALA A 26 8.64 -7.16 -4.14
N PHE A 27 8.96 -6.65 -5.33
CA PHE A 27 9.14 -7.44 -6.55
C PHE A 27 10.40 -6.96 -7.27
N THR A 28 11.55 -7.60 -7.06
CA THR A 28 12.82 -7.23 -7.70
C THR A 28 13.00 -7.88 -9.07
N LYS A 29 12.28 -8.96 -9.36
CA LYS A 29 12.21 -9.57 -10.69
C LYS A 29 11.11 -8.95 -11.54
N GLY A 30 11.39 -8.77 -12.83
CA GLY A 30 10.41 -8.22 -13.77
C GLY A 30 10.14 -6.71 -13.62
N THR A 31 10.78 -6.05 -12.65
CA THR A 31 10.71 -4.60 -12.46
C THR A 31 12.10 -4.01 -12.26
N ASN A 32 12.23 -2.69 -12.40
CA ASN A 32 13.46 -1.96 -12.08
C ASN A 32 13.48 -1.49 -10.61
N HIS A 33 12.94 -2.30 -9.68
CA HIS A 33 12.62 -1.91 -8.29
C HIS A 33 13.71 -1.10 -7.59
N PHE A 34 14.99 -1.47 -7.80
CA PHE A 34 16.14 -0.76 -7.23
C PHE A 34 17.13 -0.20 -8.26
N ALA A 35 16.92 -0.42 -9.56
CA ALA A 35 17.90 -0.07 -10.60
C ALA A 35 18.13 1.45 -10.72
N HIS A 36 17.16 2.26 -10.29
CA HIS A 36 17.21 3.72 -10.30
C HIS A 36 16.99 4.31 -8.91
N SER A 37 17.30 3.55 -7.86
CA SER A 37 17.28 4.08 -6.50
C SER A 37 18.20 5.30 -6.41
N GLY A 38 17.67 6.40 -5.89
CA GLY A 38 18.47 7.59 -5.63
C GLY A 38 19.51 7.36 -4.54
N ALA A 39 20.52 8.22 -4.49
CA ALA A 39 21.49 8.29 -3.41
C ALA A 39 21.32 9.60 -2.62
N PRO A 40 21.73 9.64 -1.33
CA PRO A 40 21.73 10.88 -0.56
C PRO A 40 22.52 11.99 -1.27
N ALA A 41 21.98 13.20 -1.32
CA ALA A 41 22.67 14.33 -1.95
C ALA A 41 23.90 14.80 -1.13
N ASP A 42 23.86 14.65 0.19
CA ASP A 42 24.97 14.96 1.09
C ASP A 42 25.92 13.75 1.20
N GLN A 43 26.95 13.77 0.34
CA GLN A 43 27.93 12.68 0.23
C GLN A 43 28.85 12.61 1.45
N ALA A 44 29.15 13.74 2.11
CA ALA A 44 29.99 13.75 3.30
C ALA A 44 29.27 13.04 4.46
N ARG A 45 27.98 13.33 4.65
CA ARG A 45 27.18 12.64 5.66
C ARG A 45 26.98 11.16 5.33
N ALA A 46 26.78 10.81 4.06
CA ALA A 46 26.68 9.42 3.64
C ALA A 46 27.95 8.62 4.02
N ALA A 47 29.13 9.17 3.74
CA ALA A 47 30.40 8.55 4.11
C ALA A 47 30.56 8.38 5.63
N GLU A 48 30.13 9.36 6.45
CA GLU A 48 30.15 9.20 7.92
C GLU A 48 29.32 8.00 8.41
N TYR A 49 28.22 7.67 7.73
CA TYR A 49 27.39 6.50 8.05
C TYR A 49 28.03 5.20 7.54
N ASP A 50 28.58 5.22 6.32
CA ASP A 50 29.18 4.06 5.69
C ASP A 50 30.48 3.62 6.38
N ASP A 51 31.27 4.57 6.88
CA ASP A 51 32.54 4.32 7.59
C ASP A 51 32.40 4.28 9.11
N GLY A 52 31.21 4.65 9.62
CA GLY A 52 30.92 4.79 11.05
C GLY A 52 30.24 3.55 11.66
N PRO A 53 29.46 3.72 12.74
CA PRO A 53 28.75 2.63 13.40
C PRO A 53 27.75 1.85 12.53
N TYR A 54 27.39 2.38 11.36
CA TYR A 54 26.46 1.77 10.41
C TYR A 54 27.16 0.99 9.29
N VAL A 55 28.49 0.86 9.34
CA VAL A 55 29.27 0.06 8.38
C VAL A 55 28.65 -1.34 8.20
N GLY A 56 28.36 -1.69 6.95
CA GLY A 56 27.78 -2.98 6.57
C GLY A 56 26.26 -3.13 6.77
N VAL A 57 25.57 -2.20 7.45
CA VAL A 57 24.12 -2.29 7.69
C VAL A 57 23.34 -2.25 6.37
N LEU A 58 23.72 -1.38 5.43
CA LEU A 58 23.07 -1.30 4.12
C LEU A 58 23.16 -2.63 3.37
N GLN A 59 24.36 -3.22 3.32
CA GLN A 59 24.59 -4.50 2.64
C GLN A 59 23.77 -5.61 3.31
N GLN A 60 23.80 -5.70 4.64
CA GLN A 60 23.03 -6.68 5.40
C GLN A 60 21.53 -6.53 5.14
N ALA A 61 21.00 -5.31 5.15
CA ALA A 61 19.58 -5.04 4.90
C ALA A 61 19.18 -5.43 3.47
N LEU A 62 19.95 -5.03 2.45
CA LEU A 62 19.66 -5.36 1.06
C LEU A 62 19.71 -6.87 0.80
N GLN A 63 20.71 -7.57 1.38
CA GLN A 63 20.79 -9.03 1.28
C GLN A 63 19.64 -9.72 1.99
N GLY A 64 19.25 -9.24 3.18
CA GLY A 64 18.11 -9.76 3.93
C GLY A 64 16.80 -9.58 3.17
N LEU A 65 16.54 -8.39 2.63
CA LEU A 65 15.35 -8.10 1.83
C LEU A 65 15.30 -8.95 0.56
N ALA A 66 16.41 -9.06 -0.17
CA ALA A 66 16.47 -9.90 -1.36
C ALA A 66 16.24 -11.40 -1.07
N ALA A 67 16.57 -11.86 0.14
CA ALA A 67 16.34 -13.25 0.55
C ALA A 67 14.88 -13.55 0.94
N LEU A 68 14.06 -12.53 1.21
CA LEU A 68 12.65 -12.69 1.53
C LEU A 68 11.78 -12.89 0.28
N GLU A 69 12.19 -12.35 -0.86
CA GLU A 69 11.42 -12.46 -2.11
C GLU A 69 11.46 -13.90 -2.64
N PRO A 70 10.31 -14.58 -2.76
CA PRO A 70 10.24 -15.92 -3.34
C PRO A 70 10.75 -15.94 -4.78
N ALA A 71 11.40 -17.04 -5.17
CA ALA A 71 12.01 -17.14 -6.49
C ALA A 71 10.99 -17.07 -7.64
N ASP A 72 9.74 -17.45 -7.38
CA ASP A 72 8.59 -17.49 -8.28
C ASP A 72 7.64 -16.28 -8.10
N ALA A 73 8.03 -15.26 -7.34
CA ALA A 73 7.28 -14.01 -7.25
C ALA A 73 7.17 -13.36 -8.64
N ASP A 74 5.94 -13.06 -9.06
CA ASP A 74 5.64 -12.47 -10.36
C ASP A 74 4.89 -11.13 -10.18
N ALA A 75 5.49 -10.05 -10.66
CA ALA A 75 4.90 -8.72 -10.61
C ALA A 75 3.58 -8.61 -11.39
N ALA A 76 3.31 -9.50 -12.36
CA ALA A 76 2.04 -9.54 -13.08
C ALA A 76 0.84 -9.80 -12.17
N THR A 77 1.05 -10.48 -11.02
CA THR A 77 -0.01 -10.72 -10.02
C THR A 77 -0.62 -9.43 -9.46
N VAL A 78 0.14 -8.33 -9.44
CA VAL A 78 -0.37 -7.01 -9.06
C VAL A 78 -1.36 -6.49 -10.11
N ALA A 79 -1.06 -6.68 -11.39
CA ALA A 79 -1.95 -6.29 -12.49
C ALA A 79 -3.24 -7.13 -12.48
N ASP A 80 -3.12 -8.44 -12.24
CA ASP A 80 -4.27 -9.33 -12.12
C ASP A 80 -5.22 -8.90 -10.98
N ALA A 81 -4.66 -8.57 -9.82
CA ALA A 81 -5.42 -8.07 -8.67
C ALA A 81 -6.14 -6.74 -8.98
N ILE A 82 -5.50 -5.84 -9.75
CA ILE A 82 -6.15 -4.60 -10.21
C ILE A 82 -7.34 -4.91 -11.11
N VAL A 83 -7.19 -5.82 -12.06
CA VAL A 83 -8.27 -6.24 -12.97
C VAL A 83 -9.44 -6.82 -12.18
N GLU A 84 -9.15 -7.69 -11.21
CA GLU A 84 -10.17 -8.28 -10.34
C GLU A 84 -10.95 -7.20 -9.57
N VAL A 85 -10.25 -6.29 -8.88
CA VAL A 85 -10.87 -5.22 -8.09
C VAL A 85 -11.72 -4.28 -8.96
N ILE A 86 -11.26 -3.94 -10.16
CA ILE A 86 -12.03 -3.11 -11.10
C ILE A 86 -13.31 -3.85 -11.52
N GLY A 87 -13.22 -5.16 -11.77
CA GLY A 87 -14.33 -6.01 -12.17
C GLY A 87 -15.37 -6.29 -11.08
N MET A 88 -15.05 -6.04 -9.80
CA MET A 88 -16.00 -6.18 -8.70
C MET A 88 -17.14 -5.14 -8.77
N PRO A 89 -18.36 -5.51 -8.31
CA PRO A 89 -19.45 -4.56 -8.19
C PRO A 89 -19.10 -3.35 -7.31
N PHE A 90 -19.64 -2.18 -7.67
CA PHE A 90 -19.50 -0.97 -6.87
C PHE A 90 -20.01 -1.17 -5.45
N GLY A 91 -19.25 -0.72 -4.45
CA GLY A 91 -19.57 -0.84 -3.03
C GLY A 91 -19.16 -2.18 -2.41
N SER A 92 -18.63 -3.13 -3.20
CA SER A 92 -18.11 -4.40 -2.70
C SER A 92 -16.58 -4.51 -2.80
N ARG A 93 -15.90 -3.50 -3.34
CA ARG A 93 -14.45 -3.56 -3.51
C ARG A 93 -13.76 -3.56 -2.14
N PRO A 94 -12.71 -4.36 -1.95
CA PRO A 94 -11.93 -4.30 -0.73
C PRO A 94 -11.28 -2.92 -0.60
N PHE A 95 -11.23 -2.40 0.62
CA PHE A 95 -10.56 -1.12 0.88
C PHE A 95 -9.06 -1.21 0.61
N ARG A 96 -8.46 -2.38 0.88
CA ARG A 96 -7.07 -2.71 0.56
C ARG A 96 -6.98 -4.10 -0.06
N THR A 97 -6.13 -4.23 -1.07
CA THR A 97 -5.74 -5.53 -1.62
C THR A 97 -4.23 -5.66 -1.49
N HIS A 98 -3.77 -6.60 -0.69
CA HIS A 98 -2.36 -6.88 -0.45
C HIS A 98 -1.86 -7.94 -1.43
N ILE A 99 -0.74 -7.65 -2.11
CA ILE A 99 -0.05 -8.59 -2.99
C ILE A 99 1.41 -8.58 -2.57
N ASP A 100 1.73 -9.34 -1.53
CA ASP A 100 3.07 -9.35 -0.92
C ASP A 100 3.58 -10.78 -0.73
N PRO A 101 4.36 -11.29 -1.69
CA PRO A 101 4.99 -12.61 -1.58
C PRO A 101 5.99 -12.71 -0.44
N SER A 102 6.59 -11.59 -0.01
CA SER A 102 7.63 -11.55 1.03
C SER A 102 7.06 -11.59 2.44
N GLN A 103 5.75 -11.35 2.60
CA GLN A 103 5.06 -11.29 3.89
C GLN A 103 5.76 -10.35 4.88
N ASP A 104 6.01 -9.12 4.47
CA ASP A 104 6.70 -8.09 5.23
C ASP A 104 5.92 -7.63 6.50
N GLY A 105 4.66 -8.08 6.62
CA GLY A 105 3.78 -7.82 7.76
C GLY A 105 2.86 -6.60 7.59
N CYS A 106 2.92 -5.90 6.46
CA CYS A 106 2.11 -4.71 6.21
C CYS A 106 0.61 -5.00 6.22
N GLU A 107 0.18 -6.20 5.82
CA GLU A 107 -1.23 -6.61 5.87
C GLU A 107 -1.79 -6.53 7.29
N ILE A 108 -1.04 -7.03 8.27
CA ILE A 108 -1.43 -7.01 9.68
C ILE A 108 -1.45 -5.57 10.22
N VAL A 109 -0.40 -4.80 9.95
CA VAL A 109 -0.30 -3.40 10.38
C VAL A 109 -1.47 -2.59 9.82
N ASN A 110 -1.75 -2.74 8.52
CA ASN A 110 -2.85 -2.07 7.85
C ASN A 110 -4.20 -2.51 8.43
N GLY A 111 -4.42 -3.81 8.65
CA GLY A 111 -5.66 -4.31 9.23
C GLY A 111 -5.96 -3.72 10.61
N VAL A 112 -4.95 -3.61 11.48
CA VAL A 112 -5.10 -2.94 12.78
C VAL A 112 -5.40 -1.45 12.60
N ALA A 113 -4.65 -0.75 11.75
CA ALA A 113 -4.82 0.68 11.55
C ALA A 113 -6.21 1.02 10.94
N ASP A 114 -6.65 0.25 9.94
CA ASP A 114 -7.97 0.36 9.32
C ASP A 114 -9.08 0.12 10.34
N ARG A 115 -8.95 -0.92 11.17
CA ARG A 115 -9.90 -1.18 12.26
C ARG A 115 -9.98 0.01 13.21
N MET A 116 -8.86 0.56 13.67
CA MET A 116 -8.85 1.69 14.60
C MET A 116 -9.49 2.95 14.00
N ARG A 117 -9.25 3.22 12.72
CA ARG A 117 -9.90 4.35 12.01
C ARG A 117 -11.41 4.14 11.88
N CYS A 118 -11.86 2.95 11.47
CA CYS A 118 -13.28 2.61 11.42
C CYS A 118 -13.97 2.79 12.79
N GLU A 119 -13.31 2.38 13.87
CA GLU A 119 -13.84 2.57 15.24
C GLU A 119 -13.98 4.04 15.61
N MET A 120 -13.03 4.90 15.23
CA MET A 120 -13.15 6.34 15.46
C MET A 120 -14.37 6.91 14.73
N PHE A 121 -14.54 6.60 13.45
CA PHE A 121 -15.67 7.10 12.63
C PHE A 121 -17.02 6.70 13.21
N ARG A 122 -17.14 5.44 13.67
CA ARG A 122 -18.35 4.97 14.38
C ARG A 122 -18.59 5.76 15.66
N ARG A 123 -17.56 5.98 16.48
CA ARG A 123 -17.68 6.68 17.78
C ARG A 123 -18.08 8.14 17.65
N ILE A 124 -17.73 8.80 16.55
CA ILE A 124 -18.05 10.21 16.31
C ILE A 124 -19.27 10.42 15.41
N GLY A 125 -20.00 9.35 15.06
CA GLY A 125 -21.23 9.43 14.26
C GLY A 125 -21.00 9.71 12.77
N LEU A 126 -19.85 9.30 12.22
CA LEU A 126 -19.49 9.44 10.81
C LEU A 126 -19.31 8.07 10.11
N GLU A 127 -19.95 7.02 10.61
CA GLU A 127 -19.86 5.68 10.03
C GLU A 127 -20.32 5.60 8.57
N ASP A 128 -21.16 6.54 8.13
CA ASP A 128 -21.59 6.65 6.74
C ASP A 128 -20.43 6.94 5.78
N LEU A 129 -19.33 7.55 6.27
CA LEU A 129 -18.12 7.82 5.48
C LEU A 129 -17.22 6.59 5.31
N LEU A 130 -17.55 5.45 5.93
CA LEU A 130 -16.82 4.19 5.76
C LEU A 130 -17.23 3.43 4.49
N HIS A 131 -18.32 3.85 3.84
CA HIS A 131 -18.83 3.23 2.62
C HIS A 131 -19.22 4.30 1.60
N PRO A 132 -18.92 4.10 0.31
CA PRO A 132 -19.33 5.05 -0.72
C PRO A 132 -20.86 5.07 -0.81
N LYS A 133 -21.44 6.26 -0.99
CA LYS A 133 -22.87 6.42 -1.20
C LYS A 133 -23.29 5.77 -2.51
N ILE A 134 -24.11 4.73 -2.44
CA ILE A 134 -24.73 4.11 -3.62
C ILE A 134 -25.79 5.07 -4.14
N SER A 135 -25.50 5.78 -5.24
CA SER A 135 -26.46 6.67 -5.87
C SER A 135 -27.38 5.88 -6.80
N THR A 136 -28.66 5.75 -6.42
CA THR A 136 -29.73 5.34 -7.32
C THR A 136 -30.14 6.50 -8.22
N ARG A 137 -29.25 6.95 -9.11
CA ARG A 137 -29.68 7.84 -10.20
C ARG A 137 -30.48 7.02 -11.21
N VAL A 138 -31.81 7.13 -11.11
CA VAL A 138 -32.69 6.87 -12.25
C VAL A 138 -32.36 7.95 -13.28
N HIS A 139 -31.66 7.59 -14.35
CA HIS A 139 -31.59 8.44 -15.52
C HIS A 139 -32.99 8.46 -16.14
N VAL A 140 -33.73 9.53 -15.86
CA VAL A 140 -34.91 9.96 -16.63
C VAL A 140 -34.43 10.73 -17.84
#